data_AF-A0A2J0N3B3-F1
#
_entry.id   AF-A0A2J0N3B3-F1
#
_cell.length_a   1.000
_cell.length_b   1.000
_cell.length_c   1.000
_cell.angle_alpha   90.00
_cell.angle_beta   90.00
_cell.angle_gamma   90.00
#
_symmetry.space_group_name_H-M   'P 1'
#
loop_
_entity.id
_entity.type
_entity.pdbx_description
1 polymer ?
#
loop_
_entity_poly.entity_id
_entity_poly.type
_entity_poly.pdbx_seq_one_letter_code
_entity_poly.pdbx_strand_id
1 'polypeptide(L)'
;MNKNLRNLSKTYLLKIKILYWQRILRVVGPMSLCLRGRRLENSLANVKFYIPKKNFTKITSIIFVVIFLLSSNATPLFAQSDASIHIDLGVTGCNNNGICEVGENTLSCPADCPAPSTTTGSIIRPENIFLYNLSIEPNFTDATIRWNSSVGMISTIRWGETQDVKEGTLTSTVFAVNHKMELIHLKPGTMYFFTIESRSASGKTNFYPPTYFFTKFLKDTTFPLSPRNLRASSDISGITITWENPPDENFSYIRMMRHEDRFKGNPFSGKLIYEGREEKFLDKNVISGKKYFYVLFAKDVLGNFSGGVGVSQIAYSEKKIPIQIIEEELSEISIIENFFVHQYNQLVELLTDKKTITVDSNKSTVVDTNSKTLSDDWMKVTNAEGKVIGEYLFSFNMDSGRYQSVIPPLEKTGTYDIKIYRYQNDVLTLISESSLFINKDITPKIEKTYNISYFDFIYLIILSITLFLLLFFLRKKQKNPIK
;
A
#
# COMPACT_ATOMS: atom_id res chain seq x y z
N MET A 1 -69.57 -29.16 -28.63
CA MET A 1 -70.91 -28.57 -28.45
C MET A 1 -70.94 -27.79 -27.13
N ASN A 2 -71.22 -26.49 -27.20
CA ASN A 2 -71.62 -25.53 -26.14
C ASN A 2 -71.20 -25.65 -24.65
N LYS A 3 -70.66 -24.51 -24.15
CA LYS A 3 -71.00 -23.74 -22.93
C LYS A 3 -70.67 -24.37 -21.55
N ASN A 4 -69.82 -23.82 -20.67
CA ASN A 4 -69.50 -22.43 -20.24
C ASN A 4 -70.54 -21.81 -19.27
N LEU A 5 -70.05 -21.03 -18.27
CA LEU A 5 -70.75 -20.36 -17.14
C LEU A 5 -71.10 -21.28 -15.93
N ARG A 6 -70.96 -20.93 -14.64
CA ARG A 6 -70.46 -19.76 -13.84
C ARG A 6 -69.96 -20.34 -12.48
N ASN A 7 -68.85 -19.95 -11.83
CA ASN A 7 -68.32 -18.66 -11.34
C ASN A 7 -68.57 -18.44 -9.81
N LEU A 8 -67.70 -17.64 -9.18
CA LEU A 8 -67.54 -17.29 -7.74
C LEU A 8 -66.79 -18.28 -6.82
N SER A 9 -65.77 -17.88 -6.04
CA SER A 9 -64.94 -16.66 -6.08
C SER A 9 -63.68 -16.77 -5.19
N LYS A 10 -62.52 -16.26 -5.66
CA LYS A 10 -61.46 -15.49 -4.94
C LYS A 10 -60.94 -16.01 -3.56
N THR A 11 -59.68 -15.95 -3.13
CA THR A 11 -58.37 -15.38 -3.56
C THR A 11 -57.31 -15.90 -2.54
N TYR A 12 -55.99 -15.69 -2.58
CA TYR A 12 -55.03 -14.95 -3.43
C TYR A 12 -53.74 -15.79 -3.56
N LEU A 13 -52.84 -15.44 -4.49
CA LEU A 13 -51.48 -15.99 -4.60
C LEU A 13 -50.47 -14.87 -4.28
N LEU A 14 -49.85 -14.88 -3.10
CA LEU A 14 -48.96 -13.79 -2.68
C LEU A 14 -47.48 -14.10 -2.99
N LYS A 15 -46.97 -13.51 -4.07
CA LYS A 15 -45.52 -13.45 -4.36
C LYS A 15 -44.80 -12.69 -3.25
N ILE A 16 -43.97 -13.35 -2.45
CA ILE A 16 -42.93 -12.68 -1.67
C ILE A 16 -41.64 -12.68 -2.50
N LYS A 17 -41.26 -11.48 -2.97
CA LYS A 17 -40.00 -11.23 -3.69
C LYS A 17 -38.81 -11.51 -2.76
N ILE A 18 -38.00 -12.53 -3.09
CA ILE A 18 -36.64 -12.65 -2.55
C ILE A 18 -35.74 -11.64 -3.29
N LEU A 19 -35.90 -10.35 -2.97
CA LEU A 19 -35.02 -9.27 -3.42
C LEU A 19 -34.22 -8.64 -2.26
N TYR A 20 -34.39 -9.12 -1.03
CA TYR A 20 -33.63 -8.66 0.13
C TYR A 20 -32.31 -9.43 0.35
N TRP A 21 -32.20 -10.67 -0.15
CA TRP A 21 -31.01 -11.50 0.03
C TRP A 21 -29.92 -11.29 -1.03
N GLN A 22 -30.25 -10.77 -2.22
CA GLN A 22 -29.25 -10.45 -3.25
C GLN A 22 -28.48 -9.15 -3.00
N ARG A 23 -28.87 -8.34 -1.99
CA ARG A 23 -28.16 -7.10 -1.64
C ARG A 23 -27.12 -7.30 -0.52
N ILE A 24 -27.24 -8.36 0.28
CA ILE A 24 -26.27 -8.74 1.31
C ILE A 24 -25.11 -9.54 0.69
N LEU A 25 -25.41 -10.42 -0.29
CA LEU A 25 -24.42 -11.18 -1.07
C LEU A 25 -23.64 -10.37 -2.13
N ARG A 26 -23.66 -9.02 -2.06
CA ARG A 26 -22.78 -8.13 -2.83
C ARG A 26 -21.82 -7.30 -1.96
N VAL A 27 -21.84 -7.47 -0.64
CA VAL A 27 -20.91 -6.80 0.30
C VAL A 27 -19.72 -7.71 0.66
N VAL A 28 -19.73 -8.98 0.23
CA VAL A 28 -18.61 -9.91 0.37
C VAL A 28 -18.23 -10.42 -1.02
N GLY A 29 -17.00 -10.10 -1.45
CA GLY A 29 -16.43 -10.55 -2.72
C GLY A 29 -16.18 -12.06 -2.79
N PRO A 30 -15.93 -12.61 -3.98
CA PRO A 30 -16.02 -14.05 -4.22
C PRO A 30 -14.81 -14.81 -3.67
N MET A 31 -15.04 -15.83 -2.84
CA MET A 31 -14.03 -16.83 -2.52
C MET A 31 -14.30 -18.10 -3.33
N SER A 32 -13.61 -18.22 -4.45
CA SER A 32 -13.65 -19.41 -5.32
C SER A 32 -12.87 -20.56 -4.70
N LEU A 33 -13.54 -21.39 -3.89
CA LEU A 33 -13.01 -22.69 -3.46
C LEU A 33 -13.40 -23.77 -4.46
N CYS A 34 -12.46 -24.12 -5.35
CA CYS A 34 -12.59 -25.19 -6.33
C CYS A 34 -12.53 -26.57 -5.63
N LEU A 35 -13.62 -26.98 -4.99
CA LEU A 35 -13.77 -28.33 -4.46
C LEU A 35 -14.20 -29.28 -5.59
N ARG A 36 -13.23 -30.01 -6.13
CA ARG A 36 -13.38 -31.08 -7.11
C ARG A 36 -14.15 -32.27 -6.51
N GLY A 37 -15.48 -32.21 -6.55
CA GLY A 37 -16.36 -33.15 -5.84
C GLY A 37 -17.69 -33.45 -6.54
N ARG A 38 -17.65 -34.02 -7.75
CA ARG A 38 -18.84 -34.59 -8.41
C ARG A 38 -19.38 -35.81 -7.64
N ARG A 39 -20.14 -35.59 -6.56
CA ARG A 39 -21.09 -36.53 -5.90
C ARG A 39 -21.65 -35.90 -4.62
N LEU A 40 -22.63 -35.00 -4.74
CA LEU A 40 -23.55 -34.64 -3.63
C LEU A 40 -24.81 -33.84 -4.04
N GLU A 41 -24.95 -33.40 -5.28
CA GLU A 41 -26.12 -32.60 -5.73
C GLU A 41 -27.47 -33.36 -5.77
N ASN A 42 -27.47 -34.70 -5.75
CA ASN A 42 -28.70 -35.50 -5.87
C ASN A 42 -29.33 -35.95 -4.52
N SER A 43 -28.94 -35.38 -3.38
CA SER A 43 -29.40 -35.81 -2.05
C SER A 43 -30.47 -34.90 -1.40
N LEU A 44 -30.52 -33.60 -1.75
CA LEU A 44 -31.36 -32.61 -1.05
C LEU A 44 -32.56 -32.08 -1.87
N ALA A 45 -32.85 -32.66 -3.03
CA ALA A 45 -33.89 -32.16 -3.94
C ALA A 45 -35.35 -32.52 -3.55
N ASN A 46 -35.59 -33.38 -2.54
CA ASN A 46 -36.94 -33.83 -2.17
C ASN A 46 -37.14 -34.00 -0.65
N VAL A 47 -37.25 -32.88 0.08
CA VAL A 47 -37.87 -32.87 1.42
C VAL A 47 -38.94 -31.78 1.50
N LYS A 48 -40.20 -32.16 1.22
CA LYS A 48 -41.36 -31.28 1.42
C LYS A 48 -41.77 -31.28 2.90
N PHE A 49 -41.33 -30.29 3.67
CA PHE A 49 -41.78 -30.09 5.04
C PHE A 49 -43.21 -29.54 5.09
N TYR A 50 -44.18 -30.37 5.48
CA TYR A 50 -45.53 -29.93 5.83
C TYR A 50 -45.56 -29.46 7.29
N ILE A 51 -45.71 -28.16 7.51
CA ILE A 51 -45.91 -27.57 8.86
C ILE A 51 -47.40 -27.23 9.03
N PRO A 52 -48.11 -27.81 10.01
CA PRO A 52 -49.52 -27.48 10.24
C PRO A 52 -49.68 -26.03 10.72
N LYS A 53 -50.64 -25.32 10.10
CA LYS A 53 -50.88 -23.86 10.19
C LYS A 53 -50.94 -23.30 11.62
N LYS A 54 -51.34 -24.12 12.61
CA LYS A 54 -51.49 -23.75 14.03
C LYS A 54 -50.16 -23.48 14.77
N ASN A 55 -49.02 -23.93 14.24
CA ASN A 55 -47.70 -23.77 14.87
C ASN A 55 -46.78 -22.72 14.20
N PHE A 56 -47.14 -22.22 13.01
CA PHE A 56 -46.28 -21.30 12.26
C PHE A 56 -46.10 -19.97 13.00
N THR A 57 -47.19 -19.40 13.52
CA THR A 57 -47.19 -18.11 14.25
C THR A 57 -46.30 -18.13 15.49
N LYS A 58 -46.34 -19.19 16.31
CA LYS A 58 -45.47 -19.29 17.50
C LYS A 58 -43.99 -19.36 17.14
N ILE A 59 -43.63 -20.08 16.07
CA ILE A 59 -42.24 -20.19 15.63
C ILE A 59 -41.76 -18.87 15.03
N THR A 60 -42.57 -18.19 14.21
CA THR A 60 -42.22 -16.87 13.69
C THR A 60 -42.11 -15.81 14.79
N SER A 61 -42.97 -15.83 15.81
CA SER A 61 -42.87 -14.90 16.94
C SER A 61 -41.61 -15.12 17.77
N ILE A 62 -41.19 -16.37 18.02
CA ILE A 62 -39.94 -16.66 18.73
C ILE A 62 -38.73 -16.16 17.92
N ILE A 63 -38.69 -16.42 16.61
CA ILE A 63 -37.62 -15.93 15.72
C ILE A 63 -37.61 -14.39 15.68
N PHE A 64 -38.78 -13.75 15.63
CA PHE A 64 -38.87 -12.28 15.61
C PHE A 64 -38.45 -11.64 16.93
N VAL A 65 -38.80 -12.24 18.08
CA VAL A 65 -38.35 -11.77 19.41
C VAL A 65 -36.84 -11.94 19.57
N VAL A 66 -36.26 -13.05 19.10
CA VAL A 66 -34.80 -13.25 19.11
C VAL A 66 -34.09 -12.23 18.21
N ILE A 67 -34.60 -11.97 17.01
CA ILE A 67 -34.04 -10.93 16.11
C ILE A 67 -34.20 -9.53 16.71
N PHE A 68 -35.32 -9.24 17.38
CA PHE A 68 -35.56 -7.94 18.03
C PHE A 68 -34.56 -7.72 19.18
N LEU A 69 -34.37 -8.71 20.04
CA LEU A 69 -33.35 -8.70 21.12
C LEU A 69 -31.91 -8.59 20.59
N LEU A 70 -31.61 -9.19 19.42
CA LEU A 70 -30.31 -9.04 18.75
C LEU A 70 -30.12 -7.65 18.12
N SER A 71 -31.19 -6.90 17.85
CA SER A 71 -31.13 -5.55 17.27
C SER A 71 -31.12 -4.43 18.32
N SER A 72 -31.54 -4.70 19.55
CA SER A 72 -31.60 -3.72 20.65
C SER A 72 -30.29 -3.64 21.44
N ASN A 73 -29.20 -3.31 20.76
CA ASN A 73 -27.96 -2.82 21.39
C ASN A 73 -27.64 -1.43 20.82
N ALA A 74 -28.52 -0.47 21.09
CA ALA A 74 -28.11 0.93 21.10
C ALA A 74 -27.13 1.11 22.27
N THR A 75 -25.92 1.56 21.99
CA THR A 75 -24.88 1.80 23.00
C THR A 75 -25.36 2.83 24.01
N PRO A 76 -25.51 2.49 25.31
CA PRO A 76 -25.67 3.52 26.32
C PRO A 76 -24.33 4.26 26.46
N LEU A 77 -24.35 5.56 26.16
CA LEU A 77 -23.23 6.45 26.41
C LEU A 77 -23.13 6.68 27.92
N PHE A 78 -22.48 5.78 28.65
CA PHE A 78 -22.15 6.00 30.06
C PHE A 78 -20.96 6.95 30.17
N ALA A 79 -21.27 8.24 30.26
CA ALA A 79 -20.46 9.13 31.07
C ALA A 79 -20.75 8.82 32.54
N GLN A 80 -19.79 8.22 33.25
CA GLN A 80 -19.82 8.15 34.71
C GLN A 80 -18.58 8.85 35.26
N SER A 81 -18.77 10.12 35.61
CA SER A 81 -17.95 10.77 36.62
C SER A 81 -18.43 10.30 37.99
N ASP A 82 -17.65 9.48 38.67
CA ASP A 82 -17.77 9.32 40.12
C ASP A 82 -16.38 9.42 40.75
N ALA A 83 -16.15 10.57 41.38
CA ALA A 83 -15.03 10.75 42.28
C ALA A 83 -15.42 10.19 43.66
N SER A 84 -14.90 9.02 44.00
CA SER A 84 -14.80 8.59 45.41
C SER A 84 -13.41 8.02 45.66
N ILE A 85 -12.55 8.90 46.16
CA ILE A 85 -11.22 8.57 46.62
C ILE A 85 -11.36 7.78 47.93
N HIS A 86 -10.95 6.51 47.94
CA HIS A 86 -10.55 5.84 49.18
C HIS A 86 -9.04 6.04 49.36
N ILE A 87 -8.68 7.00 50.22
CA ILE A 87 -7.34 7.07 50.82
C ILE A 87 -7.33 6.09 51.98
N ASP A 88 -6.42 5.12 51.92
CA ASP A 88 -5.98 4.38 53.09
C ASP A 88 -4.68 5.04 53.59
N LEU A 89 -4.71 5.58 54.80
CA LEU A 89 -3.57 6.26 55.44
C LEU A 89 -3.14 5.45 56.66
N GLY A 90 -2.32 4.44 56.41
CA GLY A 90 -1.65 3.63 57.42
C GLY A 90 -0.33 3.09 56.88
N VAL A 91 0.75 3.84 57.05
CA VAL A 91 2.11 3.41 56.72
C VAL A 91 2.93 3.32 58.00
N THR A 92 3.00 2.12 58.57
CA THR A 92 3.76 1.85 59.81
C THR A 92 5.24 1.60 59.52
N GLY A 93 6.12 2.45 60.06
CA GLY A 93 7.59 2.33 60.03
C GLY A 93 8.30 3.51 59.35
N CYS A 94 9.63 3.57 59.46
CA CYS A 94 10.45 4.70 58.97
C CYS A 94 10.03 5.22 57.60
N ASN A 95 9.48 6.42 57.60
CA ASN A 95 9.08 7.15 56.40
C ASN A 95 9.92 8.44 56.22
N ASN A 96 10.88 8.70 57.12
CA ASN A 96 11.67 9.94 57.20
C ASN A 96 10.81 11.23 57.19
N ASN A 97 9.55 11.18 57.67
CA ASN A 97 8.62 12.31 57.64
C ASN A 97 8.83 13.33 58.77
N GLY A 98 9.70 13.03 59.73
CA GLY A 98 10.02 13.89 60.89
C GLY A 98 9.04 13.80 62.07
N ILE A 99 8.03 12.92 62.03
CA ILE A 99 7.00 12.77 63.07
C ILE A 99 7.07 11.35 63.63
N CYS A 100 7.40 11.22 64.91
CA CYS A 100 7.36 9.92 65.58
C CYS A 100 5.92 9.57 65.92
N GLU A 101 5.33 8.68 65.12
CA GLU A 101 4.09 8.01 65.48
C GLU A 101 4.41 6.87 66.49
N VAL A 102 3.38 6.12 66.90
CA VAL A 102 3.60 4.79 67.51
C VAL A 102 4.00 3.86 66.36
N GLY A 103 5.23 4.06 65.89
CA GLY A 103 5.61 3.88 64.48
C GLY A 103 6.81 4.72 63.98
N GLU A 104 7.57 5.39 64.88
CA GLU A 104 9.05 5.61 64.79
C GLU A 104 9.59 6.95 64.14
N ASN A 105 10.65 7.58 64.71
CA ASN A 105 11.51 8.68 64.14
C ASN A 105 12.86 8.89 64.92
N THR A 106 13.93 9.51 64.37
CA THR A 106 15.31 9.54 64.96
C THR A 106 15.55 10.11 66.38
N LEU A 107 14.58 10.63 67.10
CA LEU A 107 14.85 11.13 68.46
C LEU A 107 13.89 10.59 69.51
N SER A 108 12.71 10.13 69.08
CA SER A 108 11.81 9.32 69.90
C SER A 108 11.94 7.81 69.61
N CYS A 109 12.58 7.47 68.49
CA CYS A 109 13.17 6.19 68.11
C CYS A 109 14.52 6.45 67.38
N PRO A 110 15.64 6.74 68.07
CA PRO A 110 16.94 6.99 67.44
C PRO A 110 17.51 5.92 66.49
N ALA A 111 16.85 4.78 66.39
CA ALA A 111 17.09 3.73 65.40
C ALA A 111 16.42 4.00 64.03
N ASP A 112 15.42 4.88 63.95
CA ASP A 112 14.48 4.95 62.82
C ASP A 112 14.94 5.82 61.64
N CYS A 113 15.25 7.11 61.86
CA CYS A 113 15.85 7.95 60.81
C CYS A 113 17.35 8.24 61.08
N PRO A 114 18.20 7.22 61.28
CA PRO A 114 19.53 7.31 61.90
C PRO A 114 20.47 8.27 61.16
N ALA A 115 21.31 8.97 61.93
CA ALA A 115 22.24 9.94 61.38
C ALA A 115 23.27 9.28 60.44
N PRO A 116 23.38 9.69 59.16
CA PRO A 116 24.30 9.08 58.22
C PRO A 116 25.75 9.46 58.54
N SER A 117 26.49 8.51 59.10
CA SER A 117 27.95 8.58 59.23
C SER A 117 28.64 7.59 58.29
N THR A 118 29.76 8.04 57.72
CA THR A 118 30.61 7.38 56.70
C THR A 118 30.04 7.32 55.27
N THR A 119 30.57 8.25 54.46
CA THR A 119 31.11 8.04 53.10
C THR A 119 30.81 6.68 52.44
N THR A 120 29.58 6.51 51.96
CA THR A 120 29.32 5.62 50.82
C THR A 120 29.43 6.47 49.56
N GLY A 121 30.59 6.40 48.90
CA GLY A 121 30.69 6.89 47.54
C GLY A 121 29.70 6.11 46.69
N SER A 122 28.67 6.79 46.17
CA SER A 122 27.80 6.20 45.15
C SER A 122 28.70 5.62 44.07
N ILE A 123 28.61 4.31 43.83
CA ILE A 123 29.16 3.72 42.63
C ILE A 123 28.30 4.26 41.49
N ILE A 124 28.68 5.42 40.97
CA ILE A 124 28.14 5.99 39.74
C ILE A 124 28.63 5.07 38.63
N ARG A 125 27.96 3.93 38.46
CA ARG A 125 28.10 3.12 37.26
C ARG A 125 27.74 4.06 36.10
N PRO A 126 28.61 4.26 35.12
CA PRO A 126 28.31 5.16 34.02
C PRO A 126 27.06 4.66 33.30
N GLU A 127 25.95 5.37 33.54
CA GLU A 127 24.69 5.13 32.85
C GLU A 127 24.90 5.42 31.36
N ASN A 128 25.06 4.36 30.57
CA ASN A 128 25.23 4.41 29.13
C ASN A 128 23.86 4.45 28.47
N ILE A 129 23.57 5.56 27.80
CA ILE A 129 22.25 5.86 27.26
C ILE A 129 22.30 5.80 25.74
N PHE A 130 21.50 4.89 25.17
CA PHE A 130 21.40 4.67 23.73
C PHE A 130 20.02 4.16 23.34
N LEU A 131 19.66 4.37 22.08
CA LEU A 131 18.45 3.87 21.44
C LEU A 131 18.80 2.63 20.61
N TYR A 132 17.86 1.68 20.50
CA TYR A 132 18.00 0.48 19.68
C TYR A 132 16.62 0.03 19.16
N ASN A 133 16.60 -0.93 18.22
CA ASN A 133 15.38 -1.42 17.55
C ASN A 133 14.50 -0.30 16.94
N LEU A 134 15.11 0.70 16.30
CA LEU A 134 14.37 1.74 15.58
C LEU A 134 13.62 1.10 14.40
N SER A 135 12.29 1.24 14.38
CA SER A 135 11.43 0.84 13.27
C SER A 135 10.45 1.95 12.89
N ILE A 136 10.15 2.04 11.60
CA ILE A 136 9.32 3.08 11.00
C ILE A 136 8.24 2.38 10.17
N GLU A 137 6.99 2.66 10.49
CA GLU A 137 5.79 2.12 9.84
C GLU A 137 5.06 3.28 9.15
N PRO A 138 5.45 3.66 7.91
CA PRO A 138 4.85 4.81 7.23
C PRO A 138 3.56 4.43 6.49
N ASN A 139 2.69 5.42 6.37
CA ASN A 139 1.40 5.36 5.71
C ASN A 139 1.28 6.51 4.70
N PHE A 140 0.08 6.79 4.17
CA PHE A 140 -0.12 7.87 3.19
C PHE A 140 0.02 9.26 3.83
N THR A 141 -0.50 9.48 5.04
CA THR A 141 -0.60 10.81 5.68
C THR A 141 -0.02 10.85 7.09
N ASP A 142 0.61 9.76 7.50
CA ASP A 142 1.05 9.48 8.86
C ASP A 142 2.21 8.49 8.86
N ALA A 143 2.95 8.42 9.95
CA ALA A 143 3.99 7.41 10.16
C ALA A 143 4.14 7.10 11.65
N THR A 144 4.14 5.81 12.00
CA THR A 144 4.45 5.36 13.36
C THR A 144 5.94 5.06 13.48
N ILE A 145 6.62 5.69 14.43
CA ILE A 145 8.03 5.46 14.76
C ILE A 145 8.11 4.77 16.13
N ARG A 146 8.88 3.69 16.23
CA ARG A 146 9.05 2.89 17.45
C ARG A 146 10.53 2.64 17.71
N TRP A 147 10.92 2.62 18.98
CA TRP A 147 12.27 2.27 19.40
C TRP A 147 12.30 1.85 20.87
N ASN A 148 13.39 1.23 21.29
CA ASN A 148 13.70 0.95 22.67
C ASN A 148 14.85 1.87 23.15
N SER A 149 14.92 2.14 24.45
CA SER A 149 16.05 2.84 25.10
C SER A 149 16.64 1.99 26.23
N SER A 150 17.93 2.16 26.51
CA SER A 150 18.63 1.40 27.56
C SER A 150 18.17 1.72 28.99
N VAL A 151 17.53 2.88 29.17
CA VAL A 151 16.95 3.38 30.43
C VAL A 151 15.61 4.07 30.17
N GLY A 152 14.87 4.43 31.22
CA GLY A 152 13.64 5.22 31.09
C GLY A 152 13.92 6.65 30.64
N MET A 153 13.36 7.05 29.49
CA MET A 153 13.61 8.35 28.86
C MET A 153 12.31 9.06 28.46
N ILE A 154 12.35 10.39 28.47
CA ILE A 154 11.44 11.23 27.68
C ILE A 154 12.15 11.52 26.34
N SER A 155 11.41 11.54 25.24
CA SER A 155 11.96 11.79 23.90
C SER A 155 11.19 12.87 23.17
N THR A 156 11.87 13.58 22.28
CA THR A 156 11.32 14.55 21.34
C THR A 156 11.71 14.15 19.93
N ILE A 157 10.74 13.94 19.05
CA ILE A 157 10.97 13.81 17.62
C ILE A 157 10.69 15.15 16.95
N ARG A 158 11.58 15.57 16.04
CA ARG A 158 11.35 16.69 15.12
C ARG A 158 11.44 16.19 13.68
N TRP A 159 10.64 16.74 12.77
CA TRP A 159 10.62 16.31 11.36
C TRP A 159 10.37 17.44 10.37
N GLY A 160 10.66 17.18 9.09
CA GLY A 160 10.34 18.04 7.94
C GLY A 160 10.89 17.51 6.62
N GLU A 161 10.50 18.13 5.51
CA GLU A 161 10.91 17.78 4.14
C GLU A 161 12.38 18.15 3.86
N THR A 162 13.01 18.92 4.76
CA THR A 162 14.44 19.25 4.72
C THR A 162 15.17 18.76 5.98
N GLN A 163 16.50 18.62 5.89
CA GLN A 163 17.35 18.18 7.00
C GLN A 163 17.30 19.11 8.22
N ASP A 164 16.80 20.34 8.07
CA ASP A 164 16.59 21.28 9.17
C ASP A 164 15.45 20.88 10.13
N VAL A 165 14.58 19.92 9.73
CA VAL A 165 13.48 19.35 10.54
C VAL A 165 12.59 20.39 11.25
N LYS A 166 12.11 21.38 10.46
CA LYS A 166 11.40 22.59 10.93
C LYS A 166 9.87 22.50 10.94
N GLU A 167 9.25 21.42 10.47
CA GLU A 167 7.80 21.36 10.23
C GLU A 167 6.99 20.85 11.40
N GLY A 168 7.55 19.94 12.20
CA GLY A 168 6.84 19.37 13.34
C GLY A 168 7.76 18.98 14.48
N THR A 169 7.19 18.97 15.69
CA THR A 169 7.82 18.48 16.91
C THR A 169 6.80 17.75 17.78
N LEU A 170 7.20 16.63 18.38
CA LEU A 170 6.36 15.82 19.26
C LEU A 170 7.21 15.29 20.42
N THR A 171 6.79 15.55 21.65
CA THR A 171 7.53 15.19 22.87
C THR A 171 6.69 14.24 23.72
N SER A 172 7.29 13.14 24.21
CA SER A 172 6.62 12.26 25.17
C SER A 172 6.55 12.90 26.55
N THR A 173 5.50 12.63 27.31
CA THR A 173 5.27 13.19 28.65
C THR A 173 5.64 12.24 29.79
N VAL A 174 6.04 11.00 29.46
CA VAL A 174 6.30 9.91 30.41
C VAL A 174 7.66 9.29 30.11
N PHE A 175 8.41 8.98 31.17
CA PHE A 175 9.66 8.21 31.07
C PHE A 175 9.36 6.76 30.72
N ALA A 176 9.79 6.31 29.54
CA ALA A 176 9.57 4.95 29.04
C ALA A 176 10.87 4.31 28.53
N VAL A 177 10.91 2.97 28.51
CA VAL A 177 11.94 2.17 27.82
C VAL A 177 11.48 1.68 26.44
N ASN A 178 10.17 1.68 26.21
CA ASN A 178 9.52 1.31 24.96
C ASN A 178 8.78 2.53 24.44
N HIS A 179 9.15 3.02 23.26
CA HIS A 179 8.63 4.26 22.72
C HIS A 179 7.79 3.99 21.47
N LYS A 180 6.68 4.71 21.34
CA LYS A 180 5.88 4.82 20.12
C LYS A 180 5.51 6.29 19.94
N MET A 181 5.77 6.83 18.76
CA MET A 181 5.25 8.13 18.33
C MET A 181 4.57 8.00 16.99
N GLU A 182 3.57 8.83 16.76
CA GLU A 182 2.76 8.82 15.53
C GLU A 182 2.79 10.23 14.95
N LEU A 183 3.47 10.37 13.82
CA LEU A 183 3.52 11.59 13.03
C LEU A 183 2.27 11.64 12.17
N ILE A 184 1.60 12.79 12.10
CA ILE A 184 0.33 12.98 11.38
C ILE A 184 0.39 14.23 10.50
N HIS A 185 -0.57 14.37 9.59
CA HIS A 185 -0.66 15.46 8.60
C HIS A 185 0.53 15.54 7.64
N LEU A 186 1.16 14.40 7.37
CA LEU A 186 2.21 14.27 6.35
C LEU A 186 1.60 14.28 4.94
N LYS A 187 2.36 14.71 3.94
CA LYS A 187 1.99 14.58 2.53
C LYS A 187 2.29 13.15 2.04
N PRO A 188 1.45 12.54 1.17
CA PRO A 188 1.77 11.28 0.49
C PRO A 188 3.00 11.37 -0.41
N GLY A 189 3.68 10.24 -0.65
CA GLY A 189 4.82 10.14 -1.57
C GLY A 189 6.03 11.05 -1.26
N THR A 190 6.13 11.55 -0.02
CA THR A 190 7.02 12.64 0.36
C THR A 190 8.13 12.14 1.29
N MET A 191 9.36 12.60 1.07
CA MET A 191 10.49 12.32 1.96
C MET A 191 10.42 13.23 3.19
N TYR A 192 10.50 12.64 4.38
CA TYR A 192 10.64 13.37 5.63
C TYR A 192 11.94 12.97 6.32
N PHE A 193 12.75 13.96 6.67
CA PHE A 193 13.83 13.82 7.64
C PHE A 193 13.26 13.90 9.06
N PHE A 194 13.86 13.18 10.01
CA PHE A 194 13.57 13.34 11.42
C PHE A 194 14.80 13.11 12.31
N THR A 195 14.76 13.69 13.51
CA THR A 195 15.73 13.47 14.61
C THR A 195 15.00 12.96 15.85
N ILE A 196 15.73 12.27 16.74
CA ILE A 196 15.23 11.91 18.07
C ILE A 196 16.19 12.45 19.13
N GLU A 197 15.71 13.38 19.95
CA GLU A 197 16.42 13.89 21.13
C GLU A 197 15.78 13.27 22.37
N SER A 198 16.53 12.55 23.20
CA SER A 198 16.01 11.86 24.38
C SER A 198 16.75 12.28 25.65
N ARG A 199 16.04 12.36 26.78
CA ARG A 199 16.55 12.71 28.11
C ARG A 199 16.10 11.70 29.17
N SER A 200 17.02 11.20 29.99
CA SER A 200 16.71 10.34 31.15
C SER A 200 16.27 11.14 32.38
N ALA A 201 15.71 10.45 33.37
CA ALA A 201 15.36 11.05 34.67
C ALA A 201 16.60 11.62 35.41
N SER A 202 17.78 11.03 35.19
CA SER A 202 19.09 11.53 35.67
C SER A 202 19.60 12.78 34.93
N GLY A 203 18.85 13.29 33.94
CA GLY A 203 19.18 14.51 33.19
C GLY A 203 20.17 14.34 32.05
N LYS A 204 20.74 13.15 31.86
CA LYS A 204 21.59 12.84 30.71
C LYS A 204 20.78 12.79 29.42
N THR A 205 21.39 13.18 28.31
CA THR A 205 20.76 13.20 26.98
C THR A 205 21.39 12.18 26.03
N ASN A 206 20.62 11.77 25.01
CA ASN A 206 21.08 11.08 23.83
C ASN A 206 20.46 11.76 22.60
N PHE A 207 21.23 11.87 21.51
CA PHE A 207 20.76 12.40 20.25
C PHE A 207 20.96 11.34 19.16
N TYR A 208 19.87 10.92 18.53
CA TYR A 208 19.90 10.09 17.34
C TYR A 208 20.05 10.99 16.10
N PRO A 209 21.04 10.72 15.22
CA PRO A 209 21.33 11.58 14.07
C PRO A 209 20.14 11.70 13.10
N PRO A 210 20.07 12.77 12.28
CA PRO A 210 19.05 12.90 11.26
C PRO A 210 19.01 11.67 10.35
N THR A 211 17.83 11.06 10.26
CA THR A 211 17.53 9.98 9.33
C THR A 211 16.26 10.34 8.54
N TYR A 212 15.84 9.50 7.59
CA TYR A 212 14.72 9.81 6.72
C TYR A 212 13.78 8.61 6.52
N PHE A 213 12.55 8.90 6.12
CA PHE A 213 11.59 7.94 5.60
C PHE A 213 10.74 8.56 4.48
N PHE A 214 9.96 7.73 3.81
CA PHE A 214 8.95 8.17 2.86
C PHE A 214 7.56 7.75 3.33
N THR A 215 6.58 8.64 3.15
CA THR A 215 5.16 8.26 3.15
C THR A 215 4.82 7.47 1.89
N LYS A 216 3.71 6.73 1.93
CA LYS A 216 3.23 5.93 0.81
C LYS A 216 2.70 6.81 -0.33
N PHE A 217 2.98 6.41 -1.56
CA PHE A 217 2.40 7.02 -2.76
C PHE A 217 0.95 6.61 -2.97
N LEU A 218 0.12 7.59 -3.34
CA LEU A 218 -1.21 7.36 -3.91
C LEU A 218 -1.10 6.58 -5.23
N LYS A 219 -2.21 6.01 -5.70
CA LYS A 219 -2.27 5.44 -7.05
C LYS A 219 -2.28 6.60 -8.04
N ASP A 220 -1.36 6.60 -9.00
CA ASP A 220 -1.46 7.51 -10.13
C ASP A 220 -2.75 7.24 -10.91
N THR A 221 -3.57 8.27 -11.06
CA THR A 221 -4.81 8.26 -11.85
C THR A 221 -4.81 9.35 -12.93
N THR A 222 -3.68 10.04 -13.12
CA THR A 222 -3.56 11.19 -14.02
C THR A 222 -3.11 10.82 -15.42
N PHE A 223 -2.20 9.85 -15.55
CA PHE A 223 -1.66 9.46 -16.86
C PHE A 223 -2.09 8.04 -17.27
N PRO A 224 -2.39 7.80 -18.56
CA PRO A 224 -2.46 6.45 -19.10
C PRO A 224 -1.06 5.81 -19.10
N LEU A 225 -0.98 4.48 -19.10
CA LEU A 225 0.30 3.80 -19.24
C LEU A 225 0.91 4.06 -20.63
N SER A 226 2.24 4.07 -20.72
CA SER A 226 2.93 4.10 -22.01
C SER A 226 2.62 2.82 -22.82
N PRO A 227 2.60 2.90 -24.17
CA PRO A 227 2.47 1.73 -25.05
C PRO A 227 3.52 0.65 -24.76
N ARG A 228 3.16 -0.61 -25.01
CA ARG A 228 4.00 -1.76 -24.66
C ARG A 228 4.60 -2.40 -25.92
N ASN A 229 5.62 -3.24 -25.73
CA ASN A 229 6.23 -4.04 -26.80
C ASN A 229 6.63 -3.25 -28.07
N LEU A 230 6.98 -1.97 -27.92
CA LEU A 230 7.40 -1.09 -29.01
C LEU A 230 8.64 -1.64 -29.72
N ARG A 231 8.57 -1.75 -31.04
CA ARG A 231 9.65 -2.19 -31.92
C ARG A 231 9.64 -1.40 -33.22
N ALA A 232 10.81 -1.25 -33.82
CA ALA A 232 10.97 -0.73 -35.16
C ALA A 232 11.81 -1.68 -36.00
N SER A 233 11.48 -1.80 -37.29
CA SER A 233 12.21 -2.57 -38.28
C SER A 233 12.18 -1.84 -39.61
N SER A 234 13.30 -1.81 -40.32
CA SER A 234 13.42 -1.12 -41.61
C SER A 234 13.51 -2.10 -42.78
N ASP A 235 12.78 -1.80 -43.84
CA ASP A 235 12.84 -2.49 -45.14
C ASP A 235 12.82 -1.46 -46.28
N ILE A 236 12.79 -1.93 -47.54
CA ILE A 236 12.82 -1.06 -48.72
C ILE A 236 11.59 -0.13 -48.85
N SER A 237 10.50 -0.40 -48.12
CA SER A 237 9.29 0.42 -48.11
C SER A 237 9.30 1.52 -47.04
N GLY A 238 10.23 1.47 -46.08
CA GLY A 238 10.39 2.47 -45.02
C GLY A 238 10.76 1.87 -43.66
N ILE A 239 10.35 2.55 -42.58
CA ILE A 239 10.45 2.03 -41.21
C ILE A 239 9.06 1.60 -40.76
N THR A 240 8.88 0.31 -40.49
CA THR A 240 7.70 -0.23 -39.81
C THR A 240 7.90 -0.09 -38.30
N ILE A 241 6.93 0.51 -37.62
CA ILE A 241 6.86 0.59 -36.15
C ILE A 241 5.64 -0.20 -35.69
N THR A 242 5.80 -1.03 -34.66
CA THR A 242 4.73 -1.86 -34.05
C THR A 242 4.77 -1.72 -32.54
N TRP A 243 3.61 -1.70 -31.90
CA TRP A 243 3.45 -1.60 -30.45
C TRP A 243 2.19 -2.34 -30.01
N GLU A 244 1.92 -2.38 -28.71
CA GLU A 244 0.63 -2.74 -28.14
C GLU A 244 0.05 -1.52 -27.42
N ASN A 245 -1.24 -1.28 -27.61
CA ASN A 245 -1.95 -0.23 -26.91
C ASN A 245 -1.98 -0.49 -25.39
N PRO A 246 -2.07 0.56 -24.55
CA PRO A 246 -2.23 0.40 -23.12
C PRO A 246 -3.54 -0.34 -22.76
N PRO A 247 -3.55 -1.16 -21.70
CA PRO A 247 -4.75 -1.87 -21.26
C PRO A 247 -5.75 -0.99 -20.48
N ASP A 248 -5.45 0.30 -20.31
CA ASP A 248 -6.25 1.23 -19.51
C ASP A 248 -7.66 1.47 -20.13
N GLU A 249 -8.71 1.34 -19.33
CA GLU A 249 -10.11 1.50 -19.80
C GLU A 249 -10.41 2.90 -20.36
N ASN A 250 -9.63 3.91 -19.95
CA ASN A 250 -9.74 5.30 -20.40
C ASN A 250 -8.86 5.61 -21.63
N PHE A 251 -8.18 4.63 -22.23
CA PHE A 251 -7.32 4.82 -23.40
C PHE A 251 -8.09 5.36 -24.62
N SER A 252 -7.62 6.48 -25.16
CA SER A 252 -8.20 7.16 -26.33
C SER A 252 -7.43 6.83 -27.60
N TYR A 253 -6.17 7.23 -27.73
CA TYR A 253 -5.36 6.98 -28.93
C TYR A 253 -3.85 7.10 -28.66
N ILE A 254 -3.05 6.71 -29.65
CA ILE A 254 -1.60 6.86 -29.69
C ILE A 254 -1.25 8.08 -30.53
N ARG A 255 -0.32 8.91 -30.05
CA ARG A 255 0.39 9.90 -30.84
C ARG A 255 1.83 9.46 -31.04
N MET A 256 2.35 9.55 -32.26
CA MET A 256 3.74 9.24 -32.61
C MET A 256 4.47 10.47 -33.12
N MET A 257 5.52 10.86 -32.40
CA MET A 257 6.42 11.95 -32.77
C MET A 257 7.74 11.38 -33.31
N ARG A 258 8.23 11.97 -34.41
CA ARG A 258 9.49 11.60 -35.06
C ARG A 258 10.52 12.72 -34.93
N HIS A 259 11.74 12.31 -34.59
CA HIS A 259 12.92 13.16 -34.47
C HIS A 259 14.08 12.58 -35.29
N GLU A 260 15.07 13.42 -35.57
CA GLU A 260 16.26 13.06 -36.36
C GLU A 260 17.56 13.16 -35.54
N ASP A 261 17.49 13.75 -34.34
CA ASP A 261 18.61 13.98 -33.43
C ASP A 261 18.59 13.04 -32.22
N ARG A 262 17.47 12.99 -31.48
CA ARG A 262 17.34 12.24 -30.21
C ARG A 262 15.88 12.03 -29.80
N PHE A 263 15.67 11.29 -28.71
CA PHE A 263 14.36 11.20 -28.03
C PHE A 263 13.98 12.52 -27.33
N LYS A 264 12.69 12.89 -27.34
CA LYS A 264 12.14 14.06 -26.64
C LYS A 264 10.80 13.70 -26.02
N GLY A 265 10.58 14.04 -24.75
CA GLY A 265 9.41 13.59 -23.97
C GLY A 265 8.21 14.51 -24.02
N ASN A 266 8.30 15.63 -24.73
CA ASN A 266 7.16 16.49 -24.97
C ASN A 266 6.29 15.92 -26.13
N PRO A 267 5.01 15.54 -25.90
CA PRO A 267 4.11 14.96 -26.90
C PRO A 267 3.66 15.94 -28.01
N PHE A 268 4.24 17.14 -28.06
CA PHE A 268 4.05 18.15 -29.11
C PHE A 268 5.39 18.56 -29.77
N SER A 269 6.51 17.93 -29.40
CA SER A 269 7.84 18.20 -29.98
C SER A 269 8.11 17.29 -31.18
N GLY A 270 8.81 17.80 -32.19
CA GLY A 270 9.17 17.04 -33.40
C GLY A 270 8.06 16.94 -34.44
N LYS A 271 8.18 15.99 -35.37
CA LYS A 271 7.22 15.79 -36.46
C LYS A 271 6.15 14.78 -36.06
N LEU A 272 4.90 15.22 -35.97
CA LEU A 272 3.76 14.30 -35.89
C LEU A 272 3.69 13.47 -37.18
N ILE A 273 3.72 12.15 -37.05
CA ILE A 273 3.61 11.22 -38.20
C ILE A 273 2.41 10.27 -38.11
N TYR A 274 1.87 10.06 -36.92
CA TYR A 274 0.70 9.20 -36.71
C TYR A 274 -0.09 9.63 -35.46
N GLU A 275 -1.41 9.62 -35.57
CA GLU A 275 -2.36 9.80 -34.48
C GLU A 275 -3.56 8.87 -34.71
N GLY A 276 -3.82 7.91 -33.81
CA GLY A 276 -4.86 6.88 -34.03
C GLY A 276 -4.84 5.70 -33.07
N ARG A 277 -5.66 4.69 -33.35
CA ARG A 277 -5.87 3.47 -32.50
C ARG A 277 -5.25 2.17 -33.01
N GLU A 278 -4.71 2.16 -34.23
CA GLU A 278 -3.94 1.03 -34.76
C GLU A 278 -2.72 0.72 -33.87
N GLU A 279 -2.16 -0.47 -34.05
CA GLU A 279 -0.97 -0.99 -33.34
C GLU A 279 0.27 -1.12 -34.24
N LYS A 280 0.18 -0.57 -35.46
CA LYS A 280 1.22 -0.60 -36.48
C LYS A 280 1.19 0.67 -37.34
N PHE A 281 2.36 1.20 -37.66
CA PHE A 281 2.55 2.29 -38.61
C PHE A 281 3.74 2.01 -39.54
N LEU A 282 3.70 2.55 -40.76
CA LEU A 282 4.79 2.48 -41.73
C LEU A 282 5.20 3.89 -42.15
N ASP A 283 6.35 4.35 -41.65
CA ASP A 283 6.94 5.61 -42.07
C ASP A 283 7.70 5.44 -43.38
N LYS A 284 7.03 5.82 -44.48
CA LYS A 284 7.60 5.85 -45.83
C LYS A 284 8.46 7.09 -46.09
N ASN A 285 8.37 8.12 -45.25
CA ASN A 285 8.97 9.44 -45.49
C ASN A 285 10.36 9.55 -44.84
N VAL A 286 11.19 8.52 -45.06
CA VAL A 286 12.50 8.33 -44.44
C VAL A 286 13.62 8.39 -45.48
N ILE A 287 14.75 8.98 -45.11
CA ILE A 287 15.94 9.03 -45.96
C ILE A 287 16.77 7.76 -45.72
N SER A 288 17.07 7.03 -46.78
CA SER A 288 17.87 5.81 -46.77
C SER A 288 19.19 5.99 -45.99
N GLY A 289 19.48 5.09 -45.05
CA GLY A 289 20.68 5.13 -44.22
C GLY A 289 20.67 6.13 -43.05
N LYS A 290 19.63 6.96 -42.91
CA LYS A 290 19.51 7.92 -41.79
C LYS A 290 18.87 7.25 -40.57
N LYS A 291 19.41 7.54 -39.36
CA LYS A 291 18.80 7.15 -38.08
C LYS A 291 17.64 8.07 -37.76
N TYR A 292 16.53 7.49 -37.31
CA TYR A 292 15.35 8.18 -36.82
C TYR A 292 15.03 7.73 -35.40
N PHE A 293 14.47 8.65 -34.62
CA PHE A 293 13.99 8.41 -33.26
C PHE A 293 12.48 8.61 -33.24
N TYR A 294 11.75 7.63 -32.71
CA TYR A 294 10.30 7.63 -32.62
C TYR A 294 9.92 7.61 -31.14
N VAL A 295 9.03 8.50 -30.71
CA VAL A 295 8.45 8.48 -29.36
C VAL A 295 6.94 8.36 -29.49
N LEU A 296 6.38 7.36 -28.82
CA LEU A 296 4.94 7.10 -28.77
C LEU A 296 4.40 7.52 -27.42
N PHE A 297 3.30 8.26 -27.46
CA PHE A 297 2.56 8.71 -26.28
C PHE A 297 1.14 8.15 -26.37
N ALA A 298 0.70 7.43 -25.36
CA ALA A 298 -0.72 7.12 -25.19
C ALA A 298 -1.44 8.36 -24.65
N LYS A 299 -2.67 8.57 -25.11
CA LYS A 299 -3.57 9.62 -24.62
C LYS A 299 -4.83 8.99 -24.06
N ASP A 300 -5.33 9.50 -22.94
CA ASP A 300 -6.62 9.09 -22.38
C ASP A 300 -7.81 9.93 -22.92
N VAL A 301 -9.03 9.60 -22.50
CA VAL A 301 -10.25 10.35 -22.85
C VAL A 301 -10.38 11.70 -22.13
N LEU A 302 -9.59 11.96 -21.09
CA LEU A 302 -9.58 13.22 -20.33
C LEU A 302 -8.63 14.25 -20.95
N GLY A 303 -7.68 13.82 -21.78
CA GLY A 303 -6.72 14.66 -22.48
C GLY A 303 -5.26 14.43 -22.10
N ASN A 304 -5.00 13.61 -21.08
CA ASN A 304 -3.67 13.39 -20.51
C ASN A 304 -2.83 12.47 -21.40
N PHE A 305 -1.51 12.71 -21.45
CA PHE A 305 -0.55 11.87 -22.17
C PHE A 305 0.33 11.09 -21.20
N SER A 306 0.61 9.82 -21.52
CA SER A 306 1.64 9.01 -20.85
C SER A 306 3.02 9.69 -20.94
N GLY A 307 3.97 9.34 -20.06
CA GLY A 307 5.34 9.86 -20.15
C GLY A 307 6.10 9.52 -21.44
N GLY A 308 5.65 8.50 -22.17
CA GLY A 308 6.14 8.18 -23.52
C GLY A 308 7.13 7.01 -23.54
N VAL A 309 7.26 6.39 -24.70
CA VAL A 309 8.19 5.28 -24.95
C VAL A 309 8.86 5.43 -26.31
N GLY A 310 10.19 5.30 -26.31
CA GLY A 310 11.07 5.51 -27.44
C GLY A 310 11.46 4.23 -28.16
N VAL A 311 11.75 4.36 -29.46
CA VAL A 311 12.57 3.41 -30.23
C VAL A 311 13.33 4.17 -31.31
N SER A 312 14.58 3.78 -31.58
CA SER A 312 15.35 4.33 -32.72
C SER A 312 15.63 3.27 -33.78
N GLN A 313 15.68 3.67 -35.05
CA GLN A 313 15.97 2.76 -36.16
C GLN A 313 16.65 3.50 -37.32
N ILE A 314 17.60 2.81 -37.98
CA ILE A 314 18.23 3.28 -39.22
C ILE A 314 17.37 2.85 -40.40
N ALA A 315 17.03 3.78 -41.30
CA ALA A 315 16.26 3.48 -42.51
C ALA A 315 17.08 2.61 -43.47
N TYR A 316 16.41 1.68 -44.17
CA TYR A 316 17.07 0.73 -45.06
C TYR A 316 17.93 1.41 -46.13
N SER A 317 19.10 0.82 -46.42
CA SER A 317 20.03 1.28 -47.45
C SER A 317 20.70 0.10 -48.13
N GLU A 318 20.59 0.04 -49.46
CA GLU A 318 21.34 -0.92 -50.29
C GLU A 318 22.85 -0.63 -50.26
N LYS A 319 23.22 0.65 -50.11
CA LYS A 319 24.60 1.02 -49.80
C LYS A 319 24.90 0.56 -48.38
N LYS A 320 25.79 -0.43 -48.24
CA LYS A 320 26.48 -0.72 -46.99
C LYS A 320 27.28 0.51 -46.59
N ILE A 321 26.67 1.39 -45.79
CA ILE A 321 27.40 2.44 -45.09
C ILE A 321 28.38 1.70 -44.16
N PRO A 322 29.71 1.94 -44.26
CA PRO A 322 30.63 1.35 -43.30
C PRO A 322 30.19 1.82 -41.91
N ILE A 323 30.01 0.87 -40.98
CA ILE A 323 29.65 1.17 -39.60
C ILE A 323 30.83 1.94 -39.03
N GLN A 324 30.76 3.27 -39.05
CA GLN A 324 31.57 4.08 -38.17
C GLN A 324 31.06 3.78 -36.77
N ILE A 325 31.83 2.98 -36.04
CA ILE A 325 31.70 2.85 -34.60
C ILE A 325 32.15 4.20 -34.05
N ILE A 326 31.22 5.14 -34.01
CA ILE A 326 31.30 6.26 -33.08
C ILE A 326 31.08 5.59 -31.73
N GLU A 327 32.17 5.32 -31.02
CA GLU A 327 32.08 5.17 -29.58
C GLU A 327 31.49 6.49 -29.07
N GLU A 328 30.21 6.46 -28.70
CA GLU A 328 29.63 7.51 -27.86
C GLU A 328 30.42 7.46 -26.56
N GLU A 329 31.41 8.35 -26.44
CA GLU A 329 32.27 8.51 -25.27
C GLU A 329 31.40 8.97 -24.10
N LEU A 330 30.77 8.00 -23.44
CA LEU A 330 29.87 8.20 -22.34
C LEU A 330 30.65 8.81 -21.18
N SER A 331 30.47 10.11 -20.97
CA SER A 331 31.04 10.76 -19.79
C SER A 331 30.27 10.33 -18.55
N GLU A 332 30.87 9.44 -17.77
CA GLU A 332 30.43 9.12 -16.41
C GLU A 332 30.67 10.34 -15.51
N ILE A 333 29.64 11.16 -15.34
CA ILE A 333 29.62 12.24 -14.36
C ILE A 333 28.86 11.75 -13.15
N SER A 334 29.49 11.75 -11.97
CA SER A 334 28.86 11.39 -10.70
C SER A 334 27.90 12.47 -10.22
N ILE A 335 26.77 12.59 -10.92
CA ILE A 335 25.66 13.44 -10.48
C ILE A 335 25.06 12.79 -9.22
N ILE A 336 25.05 13.53 -8.12
CA ILE A 336 24.37 13.11 -6.87
C ILE A 336 22.87 13.40 -7.01
N GLU A 337 22.23 12.76 -8.00
CA GLU A 337 20.78 12.75 -8.18
C GLU A 337 20.21 11.43 -7.67
N ASN A 338 19.31 11.54 -6.70
CA ASN A 338 18.64 10.38 -6.10
C ASN A 338 17.39 10.05 -6.92
N PHE A 339 17.45 8.93 -7.64
CA PHE A 339 16.28 8.29 -8.22
C PHE A 339 15.67 7.34 -7.20
N PHE A 340 14.35 7.27 -7.14
CA PHE A 340 13.62 6.39 -6.23
C PHE A 340 12.68 5.50 -7.02
N VAL A 341 12.47 4.29 -6.51
CA VAL A 341 11.58 3.29 -7.10
C VAL A 341 10.46 2.98 -6.14
N HIS A 342 9.25 2.90 -6.67
CA HIS A 342 8.09 2.45 -5.93
C HIS A 342 7.05 1.79 -6.85
N GLN A 343 6.20 0.99 -6.24
CA GLN A 343 4.92 0.59 -6.80
C GLN A 343 3.79 1.05 -5.87
N TYR A 344 2.54 0.99 -6.33
CA TYR A 344 1.40 1.41 -5.52
C TYR A 344 1.34 0.67 -4.17
N ASN A 345 1.23 1.44 -3.07
CA ASN A 345 1.18 0.97 -1.68
C ASN A 345 2.42 0.15 -1.23
N GLN A 346 3.56 0.28 -1.91
CA GLN A 346 4.87 -0.19 -1.43
C GLN A 346 5.67 0.96 -0.78
N LEU A 347 6.70 0.59 -0.04
CA LEU A 347 7.72 1.52 0.44
C LEU A 347 8.54 2.06 -0.74
N VAL A 348 9.03 3.28 -0.59
CA VAL A 348 9.89 3.95 -1.55
C VAL A 348 11.33 3.55 -1.27
N GLU A 349 12.04 3.04 -2.27
CA GLU A 349 13.44 2.64 -2.14
C GLU A 349 14.34 3.46 -3.05
N LEU A 350 15.53 3.84 -2.58
CA LEU A 350 16.53 4.55 -3.38
C LEU A 350 17.11 3.60 -4.43
N LEU A 351 17.06 3.99 -5.70
CA LEU A 351 17.68 3.27 -6.82
C LEU A 351 19.20 3.33 -6.67
N THR A 352 19.83 2.22 -6.33
CA THR A 352 21.28 2.12 -6.13
C THR A 352 21.83 0.85 -6.75
N ASP A 353 23.10 0.89 -7.15
CA ASP A 353 23.92 -0.26 -7.52
C ASP A 353 24.02 -1.30 -6.38
N LYS A 354 24.06 -0.84 -5.12
CA LYS A 354 24.31 -1.65 -3.92
C LYS A 354 23.12 -2.49 -3.44
N LYS A 355 21.89 -2.17 -3.85
CA LYS A 355 20.68 -2.85 -3.37
C LYS A 355 19.72 -3.14 -4.52
N THR A 356 19.54 -4.42 -4.82
CA THR A 356 18.50 -4.87 -5.75
C THR A 356 17.11 -4.67 -5.14
N ILE A 357 16.29 -3.85 -5.78
CA ILE A 357 14.91 -3.56 -5.34
C ILE A 357 13.98 -4.64 -5.90
N THR A 358 13.14 -5.24 -5.04
CA THR A 358 12.24 -6.33 -5.42
C THR A 358 10.82 -5.80 -5.68
N VAL A 359 10.30 -5.97 -6.90
CA VAL A 359 9.02 -5.39 -7.35
C VAL A 359 8.07 -6.45 -7.94
N ASP A 360 6.76 -6.19 -7.87
CA ASP A 360 5.68 -7.11 -8.29
C ASP A 360 5.55 -7.13 -9.82
N SER A 361 5.62 -8.32 -10.43
CA SER A 361 5.49 -8.50 -11.89
C SER A 361 4.19 -7.96 -12.48
N ASN A 362 3.12 -7.86 -11.68
CA ASN A 362 1.77 -7.53 -12.13
C ASN A 362 1.43 -6.05 -11.97
N LYS A 363 2.36 -5.23 -11.46
CA LYS A 363 2.18 -3.80 -11.23
C LYS A 363 3.19 -3.00 -12.05
N SER A 364 2.78 -1.83 -12.51
CA SER A 364 3.71 -0.84 -13.06
C SER A 364 4.68 -0.39 -11.98
N THR A 365 5.94 -0.17 -12.36
CA THR A 365 7.00 0.33 -11.49
C THR A 365 7.33 1.76 -11.88
N VAL A 366 7.26 2.67 -10.91
CA VAL A 366 7.54 4.09 -11.11
C VAL A 366 8.96 4.36 -10.65
N VAL A 367 9.72 5.09 -11.47
CA VAL A 367 11.04 5.63 -11.14
C VAL A 367 10.93 7.14 -11.17
N ASP A 368 11.13 7.81 -10.04
CA ASP A 368 10.93 9.26 -9.89
C ASP A 368 12.12 9.94 -9.20
N THR A 369 12.15 11.29 -9.25
CA THR A 369 13.20 12.09 -8.61
C THR A 369 12.65 13.42 -8.07
N ASN A 370 13.37 14.01 -7.11
CA ASN A 370 13.14 15.37 -6.61
C ASN A 370 13.94 16.43 -7.39
N SER A 371 14.85 16.02 -8.28
CA SER A 371 15.61 16.95 -9.13
C SER A 371 14.74 17.52 -10.26
N LYS A 372 15.16 18.67 -10.81
CA LYS A 372 14.64 19.18 -12.09
C LYS A 372 15.21 18.34 -13.24
N THR A 373 14.73 17.10 -13.37
CA THR A 373 14.85 16.29 -14.59
C THR A 373 14.09 16.99 -15.72
N LEU A 374 14.52 16.76 -16.95
CA LEU A 374 13.84 17.25 -18.16
C LEU A 374 12.93 16.15 -18.71
N SER A 375 11.93 16.51 -19.51
CA SER A 375 11.10 15.52 -20.23
C SER A 375 11.93 14.64 -21.17
N ASP A 376 13.10 15.12 -21.56
CA ASP A 376 13.97 14.48 -22.55
C ASP A 376 15.00 13.54 -21.88
N ASP A 377 15.01 13.46 -20.54
CA ASP A 377 15.69 12.40 -19.80
C ASP A 377 14.91 11.09 -20.00
N TRP A 378 15.63 9.96 -20.10
CA TRP A 378 15.01 8.68 -20.43
C TRP A 378 15.75 7.48 -19.83
N MET A 379 15.00 6.41 -19.62
CA MET A 379 15.41 5.19 -18.94
C MET A 379 15.37 4.01 -19.90
N LYS A 380 16.52 3.39 -20.14
CA LYS A 380 16.63 2.10 -20.83
C LYS A 380 16.44 0.97 -19.83
N VAL A 381 15.54 0.05 -20.15
CA VAL A 381 15.30 -1.17 -19.37
C VAL A 381 15.73 -2.38 -20.22
N THR A 382 16.71 -3.14 -19.75
CA THR A 382 17.19 -4.38 -20.38
C THR A 382 16.95 -5.58 -19.47
N ASN A 383 16.63 -6.74 -20.05
CA ASN A 383 16.61 -7.99 -19.28
C ASN A 383 18.03 -8.60 -19.15
N ALA A 384 18.17 -9.62 -18.32
CA ALA A 384 19.40 -10.40 -18.17
C ALA A 384 19.94 -11.09 -19.45
N GLU A 385 19.19 -11.09 -20.56
CA GLU A 385 19.64 -11.56 -21.88
C GLU A 385 20.28 -10.43 -22.73
N GLY A 386 20.37 -9.21 -22.19
CA GLY A 386 20.81 -8.00 -22.90
C GLY A 386 19.75 -7.41 -23.84
N LYS A 387 18.53 -7.95 -23.87
CA LYS A 387 17.45 -7.48 -24.74
C LYS A 387 16.80 -6.24 -24.13
N VAL A 388 16.74 -5.16 -24.91
CA VAL A 388 15.96 -3.96 -24.57
C VAL A 388 14.47 -4.31 -24.52
N ILE A 389 13.83 -3.92 -23.41
CA ILE A 389 12.41 -4.13 -23.11
C ILE A 389 11.62 -2.87 -23.41
N GLY A 390 12.20 -1.71 -23.11
CA GLY A 390 11.70 -0.39 -23.48
C GLY A 390 12.68 0.72 -23.14
N GLU A 391 12.49 1.86 -23.79
CA GLU A 391 13.20 3.11 -23.54
C GLU A 391 12.15 4.13 -23.10
N TYR A 392 11.96 4.33 -21.79
CA TYR A 392 10.85 5.09 -21.22
C TYR A 392 11.28 6.52 -20.88
N LEU A 393 10.52 7.52 -21.29
CA LEU A 393 10.88 8.92 -21.05
C LEU A 393 10.34 9.40 -19.69
N PHE A 394 10.93 10.48 -19.16
CA PHE A 394 10.45 11.13 -17.95
C PHE A 394 9.37 12.17 -18.25
N SER A 395 8.44 12.34 -17.32
CA SER A 395 7.31 13.26 -17.44
C SER A 395 6.95 13.87 -16.09
N PHE A 396 6.52 15.13 -16.09
CA PHE A 396 6.15 15.84 -14.87
C PHE A 396 4.77 15.40 -14.38
N ASN A 397 4.72 14.83 -13.17
CA ASN A 397 3.48 14.50 -12.49
C ASN A 397 3.04 15.69 -11.60
N MET A 398 1.85 16.21 -11.89
CA MET A 398 1.29 17.37 -11.17
C MET A 398 0.80 17.03 -9.75
N ASP A 399 0.41 15.77 -9.49
CA ASP A 399 -0.07 15.33 -8.17
C ASP A 399 1.07 15.20 -7.17
N SER A 400 2.22 14.66 -7.61
CA SER A 400 3.42 14.51 -6.77
C SER A 400 4.36 15.73 -6.83
N GLY A 401 4.23 16.59 -7.85
CA GLY A 401 5.16 17.68 -8.12
C GLY A 401 6.54 17.20 -8.59
N ARG A 402 6.65 15.95 -9.02
CA ARG A 402 7.91 15.26 -9.36
C ARG A 402 7.90 14.77 -10.80
N TYR A 403 9.09 14.63 -11.37
CA TYR A 403 9.25 13.94 -12.64
C TYR A 403 9.36 12.43 -12.40
N GLN A 404 8.62 11.67 -13.20
CA GLN A 404 8.55 10.22 -13.13
C GLN A 404 8.66 9.59 -14.52
N SER A 405 9.22 8.39 -14.56
CA SER A 405 9.12 7.46 -15.68
C SER A 405 8.44 6.17 -15.20
N VAL A 406 7.59 5.57 -16.04
CA VAL A 406 6.73 4.44 -15.66
C VAL A 406 7.05 3.23 -16.51
N ILE A 407 7.56 2.19 -15.88
CA ILE A 407 7.76 0.86 -16.48
C ILE A 407 6.42 0.10 -16.39
N PRO A 408 5.82 -0.34 -17.49
CA PRO A 408 4.64 -1.22 -17.47
C PRO A 408 4.93 -2.55 -16.76
N PRO A 409 3.89 -3.32 -16.36
CA PRO A 409 4.07 -4.61 -15.69
C PRO A 409 5.00 -5.57 -16.47
N LEU A 410 5.99 -6.11 -15.78
CA LEU A 410 7.00 -7.01 -16.36
C LEU A 410 6.65 -8.47 -16.03
N GLU A 411 6.00 -9.17 -16.97
CA GLU A 411 5.44 -10.51 -16.74
C GLU A 411 6.48 -11.61 -16.45
N LYS A 412 7.74 -11.42 -16.89
CA LYS A 412 8.84 -12.36 -16.65
C LYS A 412 9.56 -11.99 -15.34
N THR A 413 9.67 -12.97 -14.45
CA THR A 413 10.52 -12.86 -13.26
C THR A 413 12.00 -12.89 -13.62
N GLY A 414 12.82 -12.10 -12.93
CA GLY A 414 14.26 -12.05 -13.15
C GLY A 414 14.85 -10.67 -12.87
N THR A 415 16.15 -10.52 -13.11
CA THR A 415 16.85 -9.24 -13.00
C THR A 415 16.71 -8.43 -14.29
N TYR A 416 16.47 -7.13 -14.13
CA TYR A 416 16.40 -6.15 -15.21
C TYR A 416 17.30 -4.97 -14.86
N ASP A 417 18.15 -4.58 -15.78
CA ASP A 417 19.05 -3.45 -15.61
C ASP A 417 18.39 -2.17 -16.09
N ILE A 418 18.59 -1.11 -15.32
CA ILE A 418 18.08 0.23 -15.51
C ILE A 418 19.27 1.16 -15.73
N LYS A 419 19.29 1.83 -16.88
CA LYS A 419 20.23 2.91 -17.18
C LYS A 419 19.45 4.18 -17.51
N ILE A 420 19.71 5.25 -16.78
CA ILE A 420 19.06 6.56 -16.97
C ILE A 420 20.04 7.50 -17.66
N TYR A 421 19.59 8.10 -18.75
CA TYR A 421 20.40 8.95 -19.61
C TYR A 421 19.84 10.37 -19.66
N ARG A 422 20.75 11.35 -19.81
CA ARG A 422 20.46 12.77 -20.01
C ARG A 422 21.31 13.31 -21.15
N TYR A 423 20.85 14.35 -21.84
CA TYR A 423 21.70 15.16 -22.71
C TYR A 423 22.26 16.36 -21.96
N GLN A 424 23.58 16.45 -21.82
CA GLN A 424 24.28 17.59 -21.22
C GLN A 424 25.17 18.23 -22.28
N ASN A 425 24.90 19.49 -22.64
CA ASN A 425 25.60 20.20 -23.73
C ASN A 425 25.66 19.37 -25.03
N ASP A 426 24.53 18.75 -25.38
CA ASP A 426 24.34 17.81 -26.51
C ASP A 426 25.11 16.47 -26.46
N VAL A 427 25.90 16.21 -25.41
CA VAL A 427 26.51 14.89 -25.15
C VAL A 427 25.51 14.01 -24.37
N LEU A 428 25.37 12.74 -24.76
CA LEU A 428 24.58 11.75 -24.03
C LEU A 428 25.38 11.24 -22.82
N THR A 429 24.89 11.50 -21.61
CA THR A 429 25.54 11.10 -20.35
C THR A 429 24.69 10.09 -19.58
N LEU A 430 25.35 9.10 -18.98
CA LEU A 430 24.74 8.14 -18.07
C LEU A 430 24.73 8.75 -16.67
N ILE A 431 23.54 8.91 -16.08
CA ILE A 431 23.36 9.60 -14.79
C ILE A 431 22.91 8.67 -13.66
N SER A 432 22.48 7.44 -13.98
CA SER A 432 22.19 6.40 -13.00
C SER A 432 22.24 5.02 -13.65
N GLU A 433 22.80 4.04 -12.94
CA GLU A 433 22.78 2.61 -13.29
C GLU A 433 22.45 1.78 -12.04
N SER A 434 21.54 0.81 -12.18
CA SER A 434 21.07 -0.08 -11.11
C SER A 434 20.30 -1.26 -11.70
N SER A 435 19.89 -2.23 -10.88
CA SER A 435 19.11 -3.40 -11.30
C SER A 435 17.89 -3.64 -10.40
N LEU A 436 16.75 -3.93 -11.01
CA LEU A 436 15.53 -4.40 -10.34
C LEU A 436 15.42 -5.92 -10.39
N PHE A 437 14.85 -6.52 -9.36
CA PHE A 437 14.43 -7.92 -9.37
C PHE A 437 12.91 -8.03 -9.41
N ILE A 438 12.39 -8.62 -10.49
CA ILE A 438 10.95 -8.81 -10.68
C ILE A 438 10.53 -10.13 -10.05
N ASN A 439 9.63 -10.06 -9.06
CA ASN A 439 9.08 -11.22 -8.36
C ASN A 439 7.56 -11.31 -8.60
N LYS A 440 7.06 -12.53 -8.81
CA LYS A 440 5.67 -12.79 -9.19
C LYS A 440 4.68 -12.66 -8.03
N ASP A 441 5.16 -12.82 -6.80
CA ASP A 441 4.33 -13.04 -5.62
C ASP A 441 4.54 -12.01 -4.49
N ILE A 442 4.71 -10.72 -4.83
CA ILE A 442 4.63 -9.62 -3.83
C ILE A 442 3.18 -9.18 -3.61
N THR A 443 2.31 -10.15 -3.33
CA THR A 443 1.07 -9.82 -2.64
C THR A 443 1.44 -9.32 -1.24
N PRO A 444 1.12 -8.07 -0.85
CA PRO A 444 1.22 -7.70 0.54
C PRO A 444 0.26 -8.63 1.29
N LYS A 445 0.79 -9.46 2.20
CA LYS A 445 -0.04 -10.22 3.13
C LYS A 445 -0.81 -9.22 3.97
N ILE A 446 -2.03 -8.91 3.54
CA ILE A 446 -3.03 -8.33 4.43
C ILE A 446 -3.42 -9.46 5.37
N GLU A 447 -2.64 -9.64 6.44
CA GLU A 447 -3.08 -10.38 7.60
C GLU A 447 -4.25 -9.60 8.20
N LYS A 448 -5.45 -9.87 7.67
CA LYS A 448 -6.69 -9.59 8.37
C LYS A 448 -6.72 -10.52 9.57
N THR A 449 -6.06 -10.11 10.63
CA THR A 449 -6.14 -10.72 11.95
C THR A 449 -7.56 -10.50 12.45
N TYR A 450 -8.48 -11.35 12.01
CA TYR A 450 -9.80 -11.47 12.59
C TYR A 450 -9.61 -12.01 14.01
N ASN A 451 -9.41 -11.11 14.96
CA ASN A 451 -9.54 -11.40 16.38
C ASN A 451 -11.00 -11.76 16.63
N ILE A 452 -11.32 -13.05 16.45
CA ILE A 452 -12.56 -13.66 16.88
C ILE A 452 -12.66 -13.38 18.38
N SER A 453 -13.62 -12.56 18.76
CA SER A 453 -13.81 -12.17 20.14
C SER A 453 -14.19 -13.39 20.98
N TYR A 454 -13.85 -13.38 22.27
CA TYR A 454 -14.34 -14.40 23.22
C TYR A 454 -15.88 -14.52 23.16
N PHE A 455 -16.57 -13.42 22.89
CA PHE A 455 -18.02 -13.38 22.68
C PHE A 455 -18.48 -14.13 21.42
N ASP A 456 -17.73 -14.09 20.31
CA ASP A 456 -18.09 -14.80 19.07
C ASP A 456 -18.06 -16.33 19.28
N PHE A 457 -17.12 -16.81 20.09
CA PHE A 457 -17.07 -18.22 20.51
C PHE A 457 -18.28 -18.60 21.37
N ILE A 458 -18.71 -17.74 22.30
CA ILE A 458 -19.93 -17.94 23.09
C ILE A 458 -21.16 -17.98 22.17
N TYR A 459 -21.26 -17.09 21.18
CA TYR A 459 -22.37 -17.09 20.22
C TYR A 459 -22.44 -18.39 19.40
N LEU A 460 -21.30 -18.92 18.93
CA LEU A 460 -21.24 -20.20 18.23
C LEU A 460 -21.66 -21.38 19.13
N ILE A 461 -21.25 -21.38 20.41
CA ILE A 461 -21.65 -22.39 21.39
C ILE A 461 -23.17 -22.34 21.62
N ILE A 462 -23.75 -21.16 21.86
CA ILE A 462 -25.19 -20.97 22.03
C ILE A 462 -25.97 -21.41 20.78
N LEU A 463 -25.49 -21.10 19.58
CA LEU A 463 -26.10 -21.54 18.33
C LEU A 463 -26.11 -23.08 18.21
N SER A 464 -25.02 -23.74 18.61
CA SER A 464 -24.92 -25.21 18.60
C SER A 464 -25.87 -25.87 19.61
N ILE A 465 -25.98 -25.32 20.83
CA ILE A 465 -26.86 -25.82 21.89
C ILE A 465 -28.32 -25.64 21.51
N THR A 466 -28.69 -24.47 20.97
CA THR A 466 -30.07 -24.22 20.51
C THR A 466 -30.46 -25.12 19.33
N LEU A 467 -29.55 -25.36 18.37
CA LEU A 467 -29.77 -26.32 17.29
C LEU A 467 -29.94 -27.75 17.81
N PHE A 468 -29.10 -28.17 18.77
CA PHE A 468 -29.18 -29.50 19.40
C PHE A 468 -30.50 -29.69 20.16
N LEU A 469 -30.92 -28.71 20.96
CA LEU A 469 -32.22 -28.73 21.65
C LEU A 469 -33.39 -28.78 20.66
N LEU A 470 -33.32 -28.04 19.56
CA LEU A 470 -34.36 -28.04 18.54
C LEU A 470 -34.46 -29.39 17.82
N LEU A 471 -33.33 -30.03 17.48
CA LEU A 471 -33.27 -31.39 16.96
C LEU A 471 -33.77 -32.44 17.98
N PHE A 472 -33.47 -32.26 19.27
CA PHE A 472 -33.97 -33.13 20.34
C PHE A 472 -35.49 -33.02 20.50
N PHE A 473 -36.06 -31.81 20.47
CA PHE A 473 -37.50 -31.60 20.50
C PHE A 473 -38.21 -32.16 19.26
N LEU A 474 -37.61 -32.06 18.07
CA LEU A 474 -38.13 -32.67 16.84
C LEU A 474 -38.14 -34.21 16.94
N ARG A 475 -37.06 -34.82 17.46
CA ARG A 475 -37.01 -36.27 17.74
C ARG A 475 -38.04 -36.70 18.79
N LYS A 476 -38.25 -35.93 19.86
CA LYS A 476 -39.22 -36.26 20.91
C LYS A 476 -40.66 -36.22 20.39
N LYS A 477 -40.97 -35.31 19.45
CA LYS A 477 -42.28 -35.25 18.77
C LYS A 477 -42.57 -36.44 17.83
N GLN A 478 -41.56 -37.12 17.30
CA GLN A 478 -41.76 -38.35 16.52
C GLN A 478 -42.10 -39.58 17.39
N LYS A 479 -41.82 -39.56 18.70
CA LYS A 479 -42.06 -40.70 19.61
C LYS A 479 -43.41 -40.69 20.32
N ASN A 480 -44.18 -39.61 20.24
CA ASN A 480 -45.55 -39.55 20.76
C ASN A 480 -46.56 -39.42 19.61
N PRO A 481 -46.96 -40.53 18.95
CA PRO A 481 -48.16 -40.53 18.14
C PRO A 481 -49.37 -40.28 19.05
N ILE A 482 -50.24 -39.37 18.64
CA ILE A 482 -51.51 -39.10 19.30
C ILE A 482 -52.40 -40.34 19.11
N LYS A 483 -52.99 -40.84 20.21
CA LYS A 483 -54.18 -41.69 20.18
C LYS A 483 -55.41 -40.79 20.22
#